data_AF-A0A2R6CSJ4-F1
#
_entry.id   AF-A0A2R6CSJ4-F1
#
_cell.length_a   1.000
_cell.length_b   1.000
_cell.length_c   1.000
_cell.angle_alpha   90.00
_cell.angle_beta   90.00
_cell.angle_gamma   90.00
#
_symmetry.space_group_name_H-M   'P 1'
#
loop_
_entity.id
_entity.type
_entity.pdbx_description
1 polymer ?
#
loop_
_entity_poly.entity_id
_entity_poly.type
_entity_poly.pdbx_seq_one_letter_code
_entity_poly.pdbx_strand_id
1 'polypeptide(L)' 'MVIPGYDPEDIDDALESHMDEGEIEELLTRDELESYRAGNASLIDLLDAQEIRTLLEEKGVSLDAHEDTA' A
#
# COMPACT_ATOMS: atom_id res chain seq x y z
N MET A 1 -8.79 4.18 4.87
CA MET A 1 -9.79 4.57 3.83
C MET A 1 -10.23 3.29 3.10
N VAL A 2 -11.41 3.19 2.48
CA VAL A 2 -11.81 1.99 1.68
C VAL A 2 -11.62 2.28 0.20
N ILE A 3 -10.64 1.65 -0.44
CA ILE A 3 -10.47 1.69 -1.90
C ILE A 3 -11.48 0.70 -2.49
N PRO A 4 -12.46 1.14 -3.31
CA PRO A 4 -13.45 0.23 -3.86
C PRO A 4 -12.77 -0.75 -4.82
N GLY A 5 -12.79 -2.04 -4.50
CA GLY A 5 -12.25 -3.12 -5.33
C GLY A 5 -10.95 -3.77 -4.85
N TYR A 6 -10.37 -3.30 -3.75
CA TYR A 6 -9.15 -3.88 -3.16
C TYR A 6 -9.31 -4.02 -1.64
N ASP A 7 -8.81 -5.13 -1.09
CA ASP A 7 -8.74 -5.27 0.36
C ASP A 7 -7.60 -4.40 0.90
N PRO A 8 -7.83 -3.59 1.95
CA PRO A 8 -6.77 -2.81 2.58
C PRO A 8 -5.58 -3.67 3.03
N GLU A 9 -5.80 -4.88 3.55
CA GLU A 9 -4.69 -5.74 4.01
C GLU A 9 -3.85 -6.23 2.82
N ASP A 10 -4.49 -6.67 1.72
CA ASP A 10 -3.79 -7.12 0.51
C ASP A 10 -2.95 -6.01 -0.14
N ILE A 11 -3.47 -4.78 -0.13
CA ILE A 11 -2.74 -3.63 -0.65
C ILE A 11 -1.49 -3.38 0.20
N ASP A 12 -1.62 -3.39 1.53
CA ASP A 12 -0.50 -3.12 2.43
C ASP A 12 0.59 -4.18 2.22
N ASP A 13 0.23 -5.46 2.24
CA ASP A 13 1.16 -6.57 1.99
C ASP A 13 1.83 -6.47 0.61
N ALA A 14 1.06 -6.11 -0.43
CA ALA A 14 1.61 -5.95 -1.77
C ALA A 14 2.59 -4.77 -1.85
N LEU A 15 2.26 -3.63 -1.25
CA LEU A 15 3.14 -2.47 -1.21
C LEU A 15 4.41 -2.81 -0.43
N GLU A 16 4.31 -3.40 0.76
CA GLU A 16 5.48 -3.80 1.56
C GLU A 16 6.35 -4.84 0.85
N SER A 17 5.75 -5.77 0.09
CA SER A 17 6.50 -6.82 -0.61
C SER A 17 7.11 -6.35 -1.93
N HIS A 18 6.59 -5.28 -2.55
CA HIS A 18 7.04 -4.77 -3.85
C HIS A 18 7.76 -3.41 -3.78
N MET A 19 7.74 -2.75 -2.63
CA MET A 19 8.43 -1.49 -2.39
C MET A 19 9.62 -1.71 -1.47
N ASP A 20 10.77 -1.18 -1.88
CA ASP A 20 11.94 -1.11 -1.01
C ASP A 20 11.82 0.08 -0.05
N GLU A 21 12.54 0.01 1.09
CA GLU A 21 12.56 1.10 2.09
C GLU A 21 12.90 2.46 1.47
N GLY A 22 13.75 2.49 0.44
CA GLY A 22 14.09 3.71 -0.28
C GLY A 22 12.92 4.32 -1.06
N GLU A 23 12.07 3.51 -1.68
CA GLU A 23 10.87 3.99 -2.38
C GLU A 23 9.85 4.54 -1.37
N ILE A 24 9.71 3.87 -0.23
CA ILE A 24 8.86 4.32 0.88
C ILE A 24 9.36 5.67 1.43
N GLU A 25 10.68 5.85 1.60
CA GLU A 25 11.29 7.12 2.03
C GLU A 25 11.13 8.27 1.01
N GLU A 26 10.97 7.97 -0.27
CA GLU A 26 10.72 8.98 -1.31
C GLU A 26 9.24 9.38 -1.41
N LEU A 27 8.33 8.47 -1.09
CA LEU A 27 6.88 8.70 -1.15
C LEU A 27 6.33 9.30 0.15
N LEU A 28 6.85 8.87 1.29
CA LEU A 28 6.41 9.34 2.60
C LEU A 28 7.24 10.52 3.08
N THR A 29 6.58 11.45 3.78
CA THR A 29 7.31 12.46 4.54
C THR A 29 7.97 11.84 5.78
N ARG A 30 8.90 12.58 6.38
CA ARG A 30 9.68 12.09 7.53
C ARG A 30 8.82 11.67 8.72
N ASP A 31 7.73 12.39 8.97
CA ASP A 31 6.77 12.10 10.05
C ASP A 31 5.92 10.85 9.76
N GLU A 32 5.53 10.66 8.50
CA GLU A 32 4.77 9.49 8.04
C GLU A 32 5.64 8.24 8.07
N LEU A 33 6.89 8.36 7.62
CA LEU A 33 7.88 7.29 7.69
C LEU A 33 8.15 6.83 9.14
N GLU A 34 8.24 7.77 10.07
CA GLU A 34 8.40 7.45 11.48
C GLU A 34 7.18 6.69 12.02
N SER A 35 5.98 7.09 11.60
CA SER A 35 4.72 6.41 11.96
C SER A 35 4.64 5.00 11.39
N TYR A 36 5.07 4.82 10.13
CA TYR A 36 5.17 3.54 9.45
C TYR A 36 6.17 2.60 10.14
N ARG A 37 7.40 3.06 10.37
CA ARG A 37 8.44 2.28 11.07
C ARG A 37 8.07 1.94 12.51
N ALA A 38 7.25 2.77 13.16
CA ALA A 38 6.72 2.51 14.50
C ALA A 38 5.55 1.50 14.50
N GLY A 39 5.03 1.12 13.33
CA GLY A 39 3.83 0.28 13.20
C GLY A 39 2.55 0.99 13.66
N ASN A 40 2.55 2.32 13.71
CA ASN A 40 1.40 3.12 14.11
C ASN A 40 0.45 3.41 12.93
N ALA A 41 0.96 3.34 11.70
CA ALA A 41 0.20 3.54 10.48
C ALA A 41 0.75 2.64 9.37
N SER A 42 -0.13 2.10 8.54
CA SER A 42 0.19 1.28 7.37
C SER A 42 0.39 2.14 6.12
N LEU A 43 1.00 1.60 5.07
CA LEU A 43 1.21 2.33 3.81
C LEU A 43 -0.12 2.80 3.23
N ILE A 44 -1.18 2.00 3.38
CA ILE A 44 -2.53 2.34 2.92
C ILE A 44 -3.16 3.55 3.63
N ASP A 45 -2.71 3.84 4.84
CA ASP A 45 -3.24 4.93 5.67
C ASP A 45 -2.46 6.22 5.43
N LEU A 46 -1.21 6.08 4.97
CA LEU A 46 -0.31 7.19 4.69
C LEU A 46 -0.36 7.62 3.22
N LEU A 47 -0.56 6.68 2.30
CA LEU A 47 -0.66 6.95 0.86
C LEU A 47 -2.10 7.18 0.42
N ASP A 48 -2.28 8.05 -0.57
CA ASP A 48 -3.59 8.29 -1.17
C ASP A 48 -4.01 7.16 -2.12
N ALA A 49 -5.33 6.98 -2.27
CA ALA A 49 -5.90 5.96 -3.16
C ALA A 49 -5.53 6.12 -4.66
N GLN A 50 -4.98 7.27 -5.06
CA GLN A 50 -4.44 7.48 -6.41
C GLN A 50 -2.98 7.02 -6.52
N GLU A 51 -2.17 7.30 -5.49
CA GLU A 51 -0.78 6.86 -5.43
C GLU A 51 -0.71 5.34 -5.37
N ILE A 52 -1.51 4.74 -4.49
CA ILE A 52 -1.64 3.29 -4.35
C ILE A 52 -2.00 2.65 -5.69
N ARG A 53 -3.00 3.18 -6.40
CA ARG A 53 -3.38 2.65 -7.73
C ARG A 53 -2.23 2.75 -8.73
N THR A 54 -1.55 3.89 -8.76
CA THR A 54 -0.40 4.10 -9.66
C THR A 54 0.70 3.08 -9.36
N LEU A 55 1.02 2.85 -8.09
CA LEU A 55 2.04 1.90 -7.65
C LEU A 55 1.64 0.46 -8.01
N LEU A 56 0.39 0.07 -7.77
CA LEU A 56 -0.11 -1.27 -8.13
C LEU A 56 -0.08 -1.50 -9.64
N GLU A 57 -0.50 -0.50 -10.43
CA GLU A 57 -0.43 -0.56 -11.90
C GLU A 57 1.02 -0.62 -12.41
N GLU A 58 1.94 0.14 -11.82
CA GLU A 58 3.35 0.16 -12.21
C GLU A 58 4.07 -1.15 -11.88
N LYS A 59 3.83 -1.70 -10.69
CA LYS A 59 4.39 -2.97 -10.25
C LYS A 59 3.72 -4.18 -10.91
N GLY A 60 2.65 -3.96 -11.68
CA GLY A 60 1.90 -5.02 -12.37
C GLY A 60 1.24 -5.99 -11.38
N VAL A 61 0.91 -5.51 -10.19
CA VAL A 61 0.24 -6.31 -9.17
C VAL A 61 -1.22 -6.42 -9.58
N SER A 62 -1.56 -7.52 -10.26
CA SER A 62 -2.94 -7.96 -10.34
C SER A 62 -3.33 -8.50 -8.96
N LEU A 63 -3.85 -7.62 -8.11
CA LEU A 63 -4.68 -8.03 -6.98
C LEU A 63 -5.99 -8.53 -7.59
N ASP A 64 -5.94 -9.71 -8.22
CA ASP A 64 -7.13 -10.43 -8.61
C ASP A 64 -7.90 -10.65 -7.32
N ALA A 65 -9.02 -9.93 -7.19
CA ALA A 65 -9.90 -9.99 -6.05
C ALA A 65 -10.01 -11.44 -5.57
N HIS A 66 -9.69 -11.68 -4.30
CA HIS A 66 -10.00 -12.94 -3.65
C HIS A 66 -11.49 -13.23 -3.91
N GLU A 67 -11.78 -14.03 -4.95
CA GLU A 67 -13.09 -14.63 -5.15
C GLU A 67 -13.24 -15.58 -3.97
N ASP A 68 -13.88 -15.08 -2.91
CA ASP A 68 -14.39 -15.85 -1.79
C ASP A 68 -15.20 -17.02 -2.35
N THR A 69 -14.52 -18.14 -2.51
CA THR A 69 -15.08 -19.40 -2.98
C THR A 69 -15.28 -20.25 -1.75
N ALA A 70 -16.38 -20.05 -1.02
CA ALA A 70 -16.85 -20.99 0.00
C ALA A 70 -18.37 -20.92 0.23
#